data_AF-A0A8J7ZAE9-F1
#
_entry.id   AF-A0A8J7ZAE9-F1
#
_cell.length_a   1.000
_cell.length_b   1.000
_cell.length_c   1.000
_cell.angle_alpha   90.00
_cell.angle_beta   90.00
_cell.angle_gamma   90.00
#
_symmetry.space_group_name_H-M   'P 1'
#
loop_
_entity.id
_entity.type
_entity.pdbx_description
1 polymer ?
#
loop_
_entity_poly.entity_id
_entity_poly.type
_entity_poly.pdbx_seq_one_letter_code
_entity_poly.pdbx_strand_id
1 'polypeptide(L)'
;MAENHETDEFENHSEAVSLRSKLKGMSKDVMKKETDAFRTDITQLSSKITQLKKTREENNAQARHYRNMRNNVTGDKFSEVDKLREEAAREKELRDSCNEKIRLNKQKREELNTQVKAAWAKVKDFREKYYKMKDEVGVLPEEITEEIRKLEWKQQTESLHPDDDAQLTKQICELYEKAYTAHMIGFSSEELDSSVEEAKRLSAEHDEAHENVLHYHEEGQKHHERMQEIYEQIGELRVGGDDLHQRFLDARHAADLAHQKIEELYQRIKLNQYLMDLIDDEQTSRRREAADKKKEERLQETKEKQKSSKKLTLDELRLLMGTDDEEDEEE
;
A
#
# COMPACT_ATOMS: atom_id res chain seq x y z
N MET A 1 42.56 38.50 -6.67
CA MET A 1 42.67 37.85 -8.00
C MET A 1 41.44 36.98 -8.24
N ALA A 2 40.25 37.58 -8.37
CA ALA A 2 39.01 36.82 -8.57
C ALA A 2 37.98 37.61 -9.40
N GLU A 3 38.41 38.39 -10.40
CA GLU A 3 37.51 39.21 -11.22
C GLU A 3 37.59 38.97 -12.73
N ASN A 4 38.52 38.15 -13.24
CA ASN A 4 38.72 37.98 -14.69
C ASN A 4 38.27 36.62 -15.25
N HIS A 5 37.35 35.90 -14.58
CA HIS A 5 36.90 34.57 -15.05
C HIS A 5 35.43 34.47 -15.47
N GLU A 6 34.62 35.52 -15.29
CA GLU A 6 33.23 35.55 -15.79
C GLU A 6 33.10 36.16 -17.21
N THR A 7 34.15 36.81 -17.74
CA THR A 7 34.10 37.50 -19.04
C THR A 7 34.17 36.58 -20.26
N ASP A 8 34.60 35.33 -20.08
CA ASP A 8 34.80 34.37 -21.18
C ASP A 8 33.52 33.56 -21.48
N GLU A 9 32.54 33.52 -20.58
CA GLU A 9 31.37 32.62 -20.68
C GLU A 9 30.45 32.99 -21.87
N PHE A 10 30.43 34.27 -22.26
CA PHE A 10 29.58 34.80 -23.33
C PHE A 10 30.36 35.31 -24.55
N GLU A 11 31.68 35.19 -24.56
CA GLU A 11 32.53 35.77 -25.61
C GLU A 11 32.23 35.17 -27.00
N ASN A 12 31.94 33.88 -27.06
CA ASN A 12 31.56 33.16 -28.28
C ASN A 12 30.03 33.11 -28.51
N HIS A 13 29.23 33.78 -27.69
CA HIS A 13 27.78 33.77 -27.84
C HIS A 13 27.38 34.49 -29.14
N SER A 14 26.48 33.89 -29.94
CA SER A 14 26.10 34.42 -31.26
C SER A 14 25.63 35.88 -31.23
N GLU A 15 24.94 36.28 -30.17
CA GLU A 15 24.47 37.66 -29.97
C GLU A 15 25.64 38.63 -29.68
N ALA A 16 26.61 38.21 -28.87
CA ALA A 16 27.80 39.01 -28.56
C ALA A 16 28.68 39.20 -29.80
N VAL A 17 28.92 38.14 -30.56
CA VAL A 17 29.70 38.19 -31.81
C VAL A 17 29.03 39.11 -32.85
N SER A 18 27.70 38.99 -33.00
CA SER A 18 26.91 39.87 -33.87
C SER A 18 27.02 41.34 -33.42
N LEU A 19 26.89 41.61 -32.12
CA LEU A 19 26.96 42.98 -31.59
C LEU A 19 28.35 43.60 -31.80
N ARG A 20 29.43 42.86 -31.52
CA ARG A 20 30.83 43.29 -31.80
C ARG A 20 31.03 43.73 -33.26
N SER A 21 30.46 42.99 -34.20
CA SER A 21 30.56 43.32 -35.63
C SER A 21 29.81 44.61 -35.99
N LYS A 22 28.65 44.84 -35.38
CA LYS A 22 27.79 46.00 -35.65
C LYS A 22 28.31 47.28 -34.97
N LEU A 23 28.92 47.14 -33.79
CA LEU A 23 29.38 48.25 -32.97
C LEU A 23 30.29 49.21 -33.75
N LYS A 24 31.25 48.71 -34.54
CA LYS A 24 32.19 49.51 -35.37
C LYS A 24 31.51 50.54 -36.29
N GLY A 25 30.25 50.34 -36.67
CA GLY A 25 29.50 51.23 -37.57
C GLY A 25 28.39 52.05 -36.91
N MET A 26 28.13 51.86 -35.60
CA MET A 26 26.98 52.46 -34.93
C MET A 26 27.25 53.89 -34.43
N SER A 27 26.24 54.77 -34.54
CA SER A 27 26.26 56.09 -33.90
C SER A 27 26.05 55.98 -32.39
N LYS A 28 26.53 56.99 -31.64
CA LYS A 28 26.39 57.07 -30.17
C LYS A 28 24.93 57.01 -29.71
N ASP A 29 24.01 57.61 -30.46
CA ASP A 29 22.58 57.60 -30.13
C ASP A 29 21.96 56.21 -30.31
N VAL A 30 22.44 55.44 -31.28
CA VAL A 30 21.97 54.07 -31.54
C VAL A 30 22.50 53.12 -30.46
N MET A 31 23.77 53.26 -30.08
CA MET A 31 24.36 52.52 -28.96
C MET A 31 23.60 52.78 -27.65
N LYS A 32 23.30 54.06 -27.34
CA LYS A 32 22.51 54.42 -26.15
C LYS A 32 21.11 53.80 -26.16
N LYS A 33 20.45 53.80 -27.33
CA LYS A 33 19.12 53.19 -27.50
C LYS A 33 19.14 51.67 -27.29
N GLU A 34 20.19 50.98 -27.75
CA GLU A 34 20.37 49.54 -27.50
C GLU A 34 20.65 49.24 -26.03
N THR A 35 21.51 50.01 -25.36
CA THR A 35 21.74 49.90 -23.92
C THR A 35 20.45 50.09 -23.12
N ASP A 36 19.64 51.10 -23.47
CA ASP A 36 18.36 51.35 -22.80
C ASP A 36 17.35 50.22 -23.07
N ALA A 37 17.37 49.61 -24.26
CA ALA A 37 16.56 48.42 -24.56
C ALA A 37 16.98 47.20 -23.70
N PHE A 38 18.29 46.93 -23.57
CA PHE A 38 18.79 45.88 -22.70
C PHE A 38 18.45 46.13 -21.23
N ARG A 39 18.49 47.39 -20.76
CA ARG A 39 18.01 47.76 -19.42
C ARG A 39 16.52 47.48 -19.24
N THR A 40 15.69 47.85 -20.21
CA THR A 40 14.25 47.54 -20.13
C THR A 40 14.01 46.03 -20.10
N ASP A 41 14.74 45.25 -20.89
CA ASP A 41 14.64 43.79 -20.90
C ASP A 41 15.09 43.21 -19.56
N ILE A 42 16.21 43.66 -18.98
CA ILE A 42 16.68 43.23 -17.66
C ILE A 42 15.63 43.52 -16.59
N THR A 43 14.98 44.68 -16.60
CA THR A 43 13.93 45.01 -15.61
C THR A 43 12.70 44.13 -15.77
N GLN A 44 12.27 43.84 -16.99
CA GLN A 44 11.16 42.91 -17.27
C GLN A 44 11.49 41.47 -16.86
N LEU A 45 12.68 40.98 -17.20
CA LEU A 45 13.18 39.67 -16.80
C LEU A 45 13.29 39.56 -15.27
N SER A 46 13.77 40.60 -14.59
CA SER A 46 13.87 40.66 -13.13
C SER A 46 12.49 40.62 -12.46
N SER A 47 11.50 41.31 -13.02
CA SER A 47 10.11 41.24 -12.57
C SER A 47 9.54 39.82 -12.72
N LYS A 48 9.78 39.18 -13.87
CA LYS A 48 9.36 37.80 -14.14
C LYS A 48 10.03 36.78 -13.21
N ILE A 49 11.32 36.95 -12.92
CA ILE A 49 12.04 36.15 -11.91
C ILE A 49 11.39 36.32 -10.53
N THR A 50 11.00 37.53 -10.15
CA THR A 50 10.36 37.80 -8.85
C THR A 50 9.02 37.09 -8.74
N GLN A 51 8.21 37.11 -9.79
CA GLN A 51 6.95 36.35 -9.86
C GLN A 51 7.20 34.84 -9.78
N LEU A 52 8.17 34.31 -10.55
CA LEU A 52 8.51 32.88 -10.53
C LEU A 52 9.06 32.43 -9.17
N LYS A 53 9.84 33.28 -8.50
CA LYS A 53 10.32 33.03 -7.12
C LYS A 53 9.16 32.91 -6.15
N LYS A 54 8.16 33.79 -6.26
CA LYS A 54 6.95 33.72 -5.44
C LYS A 54 6.21 32.40 -5.70
N THR A 55 5.99 32.03 -6.96
CA THR A 55 5.32 30.75 -7.29
C THR A 55 6.12 29.54 -6.84
N ARG A 56 7.45 29.58 -6.92
CA ARG A 56 8.34 28.51 -6.43
C ARG A 56 8.21 28.37 -4.91
N GLU A 57 8.19 29.48 -4.19
CA GLU A 57 8.05 29.47 -2.73
C GLU A 57 6.67 28.97 -2.30
N GLU A 58 5.61 29.36 -3.00
CA GLU A 58 4.25 28.85 -2.80
C GLU A 58 4.18 27.33 -3.02
N ASN A 59 4.73 26.83 -4.14
CA ASN A 59 4.78 25.39 -4.44
C ASN A 59 5.65 24.63 -3.43
N ASN A 60 6.77 25.22 -2.97
CA ASN A 60 7.60 24.64 -1.91
C ASN A 60 6.87 24.61 -0.57
N ALA A 61 6.11 25.65 -0.22
CA ALA A 61 5.29 25.68 0.98
C ALA A 61 4.20 24.60 0.92
N GLN A 62 3.55 24.43 -0.23
CA GLN A 62 2.59 23.35 -0.47
C GLN A 62 3.25 21.97 -0.37
N ALA A 63 4.44 21.78 -0.97
CA ALA A 63 5.19 20.53 -0.85
C ALA A 63 5.58 20.24 0.61
N ARG A 64 6.02 21.24 1.38
CA ARG A 64 6.27 21.08 2.83
C ARG A 64 4.99 20.73 3.58
N HIS A 65 3.88 21.37 3.24
CA HIS A 65 2.57 21.08 3.85
C HIS A 65 2.13 19.64 3.57
N TYR A 66 2.14 19.19 2.32
CA TYR A 66 1.82 17.81 1.97
C TYR A 66 2.81 16.81 2.57
N ARG A 67 4.10 17.16 2.68
CA ARG A 67 5.09 16.33 3.37
C ARG A 67 4.79 16.21 4.87
N ASN A 68 4.43 17.30 5.53
CA ASN A 68 4.08 17.29 6.95
C ASN A 68 2.77 16.54 7.21
N MET A 69 1.75 16.79 6.39
CA MET A 69 0.51 16.01 6.41
C MET A 69 0.81 14.53 6.21
N ARG A 70 1.58 14.18 5.17
CA ARG A 70 2.01 12.81 4.93
C ARG A 70 2.75 12.26 6.13
N ASN A 71 3.70 12.97 6.74
CA ASN A 71 4.47 12.44 7.87
C ASN A 71 3.61 12.23 9.13
N ASN A 72 2.72 13.17 9.45
CA ASN A 72 1.78 13.03 10.57
C ASN A 72 0.83 11.85 10.31
N VAL A 73 0.25 11.82 9.11
CA VAL A 73 -0.62 10.75 8.67
C VAL A 73 0.11 9.42 8.58
N THR A 74 1.38 9.39 8.15
CA THR A 74 2.15 8.14 8.01
C THR A 74 2.56 7.61 9.36
N GLY A 75 2.92 8.45 10.34
CA GLY A 75 3.24 7.99 11.70
C GLY A 75 2.04 7.33 12.38
N ASP A 76 0.92 8.04 12.40
CA ASP A 76 -0.32 7.57 13.03
C ASP A 76 -0.92 6.39 12.24
N LYS A 77 -0.99 6.49 10.91
CA LYS A 77 -1.50 5.40 10.08
C LYS A 77 -0.56 4.19 10.01
N PHE A 78 0.76 4.32 10.18
CA PHE A 78 1.61 3.11 10.28
C PHE A 78 1.27 2.35 11.54
N SER A 79 1.13 3.06 12.67
CA SER A 79 0.71 2.44 13.93
C SER A 79 -0.67 1.79 13.78
N GLU A 80 -1.60 2.46 13.12
CA GLU A 80 -2.94 1.93 12.86
C GLU A 80 -2.92 0.74 11.90
N VAL A 81 -2.17 0.81 10.80
CA VAL A 81 -2.00 -0.29 9.85
C VAL A 81 -1.33 -1.49 10.50
N ASP A 82 -0.34 -1.29 11.37
CA ASP A 82 0.31 -2.39 12.09
C ASP A 82 -0.63 -3.02 13.12
N LYS A 83 -1.46 -2.24 13.83
CA LYS A 83 -2.54 -2.77 14.69
C LYS A 83 -3.56 -3.57 13.89
N LEU A 84 -4.02 -3.02 12.76
CA LEU A 84 -4.96 -3.71 11.86
C LEU A 84 -4.34 -4.99 11.30
N ARG A 85 -3.03 -5.01 10.99
CA ARG A 85 -2.32 -6.22 10.57
C ARG A 85 -2.26 -7.26 11.67
N GLU A 86 -1.98 -6.85 12.91
CA GLU A 86 -2.00 -7.75 14.05
C GLU A 86 -3.41 -8.33 14.29
N GLU A 87 -4.44 -7.50 14.16
CA GLU A 87 -5.85 -7.94 14.25
C GLU A 87 -6.20 -8.91 13.12
N ALA A 88 -5.84 -8.62 11.88
CA ALA A 88 -6.02 -9.54 10.75
C ALA A 88 -5.26 -10.86 10.94
N ALA A 89 -4.05 -10.81 11.53
CA ALA A 89 -3.29 -12.01 11.86
C ALA A 89 -3.99 -12.84 12.94
N ARG A 90 -4.52 -12.21 13.98
CA ARG A 90 -5.33 -12.90 15.02
C ARG A 90 -6.60 -13.52 14.44
N GLU A 91 -7.35 -12.79 13.60
CA GLU A 91 -8.53 -13.32 12.93
C GLU A 91 -8.20 -14.50 12.00
N LYS A 92 -7.04 -14.44 11.33
CA LYS A 92 -6.53 -15.57 10.53
C LYS A 92 -6.22 -16.78 11.39
N GLU A 93 -5.54 -16.62 12.53
CA GLU A 93 -5.25 -17.73 13.45
C GLU A 93 -6.54 -18.36 14.00
N LEU A 94 -7.54 -17.56 14.34
CA LEU A 94 -8.86 -18.03 14.77
C LEU A 94 -9.55 -18.83 13.65
N ARG A 95 -9.56 -18.30 12.42
CA ARG A 95 -10.09 -19.02 11.25
C ARG A 95 -9.37 -20.34 11.02
N ASP A 96 -8.04 -20.35 11.10
CA ASP A 96 -7.24 -21.55 10.88
C ASP A 96 -7.49 -22.60 11.99
N SER A 97 -7.69 -22.15 13.24
CA SER A 97 -8.14 -22.99 14.36
C SER A 97 -9.54 -23.59 14.10
N CYS A 98 -10.50 -22.79 13.60
CA CYS A 98 -11.82 -23.29 13.20
C CYS A 98 -11.71 -24.33 12.09
N ASN A 99 -10.86 -24.10 11.07
CA ASN A 99 -10.63 -25.06 10.00
C ASN A 99 -10.07 -26.40 10.50
N GLU A 100 -9.16 -26.35 11.48
CA GLU A 100 -8.63 -27.55 12.11
C GLU A 100 -9.71 -28.30 12.88
N LYS A 101 -10.55 -27.59 13.66
CA LYS A 101 -11.70 -28.19 14.34
C LYS A 101 -12.71 -28.78 13.38
N ILE A 102 -12.96 -28.14 12.23
CA ILE A 102 -13.81 -28.68 11.16
C ILE A 102 -13.23 -29.99 10.64
N ARG A 103 -11.91 -30.05 10.41
CA ARG A 103 -11.23 -31.26 9.93
C ARG A 103 -11.37 -32.41 10.93
N LEU A 104 -11.09 -32.15 12.21
CA LEU A 104 -11.20 -33.14 13.28
C LEU A 104 -12.65 -33.65 13.45
N ASN A 105 -13.63 -32.75 13.45
CA ASN A 105 -15.04 -33.15 13.58
C ASN A 105 -15.54 -33.89 12.34
N LYS A 106 -15.07 -33.55 11.13
CA LYS A 106 -15.38 -34.33 9.92
C LYS A 106 -14.83 -35.75 10.01
N GLN A 107 -13.60 -35.92 10.51
CA GLN A 107 -13.02 -37.24 10.72
C GLN A 107 -13.82 -38.04 11.77
N LYS A 108 -14.10 -37.43 12.92
CA LYS A 108 -14.94 -38.05 13.97
C LYS A 108 -16.32 -38.44 13.44
N ARG A 109 -16.94 -37.58 12.63
CA ARG A 109 -18.23 -37.86 12.00
C ARG A 109 -18.17 -39.03 11.03
N GLU A 110 -17.11 -39.15 10.23
CA GLU A 110 -16.91 -40.28 9.32
C GLU A 110 -16.74 -41.60 10.10
N GLU A 111 -15.90 -41.59 11.15
CA GLU A 111 -15.70 -42.73 12.05
C GLU A 111 -17.03 -43.13 12.72
N LEU A 112 -17.77 -42.18 13.29
CA LEU A 112 -19.07 -42.43 13.90
C LEU A 112 -20.09 -42.93 12.87
N ASN A 113 -20.10 -42.42 11.64
CA ASN A 113 -20.99 -42.91 10.58
C ASN A 113 -20.74 -44.40 10.27
N THR A 114 -19.48 -44.83 10.25
CA THR A 114 -19.17 -46.26 10.09
C THR A 114 -19.65 -47.10 11.27
N GLN A 115 -19.49 -46.61 12.50
CA GLN A 115 -19.94 -47.29 13.72
C GLN A 115 -21.48 -47.34 13.80
N VAL A 116 -22.17 -46.25 13.49
CA VAL A 116 -23.63 -46.16 13.41
C VAL A 116 -24.17 -47.17 12.40
N LYS A 117 -23.59 -47.23 11.20
CA LYS A 117 -23.99 -48.23 10.18
C LYS A 117 -23.79 -49.67 10.68
N ALA A 118 -22.66 -49.96 11.34
CA ALA A 118 -22.40 -51.27 11.90
C ALA A 118 -23.35 -51.63 13.05
N ALA A 119 -23.68 -50.67 13.93
CA ALA A 119 -24.61 -50.86 15.04
C ALA A 119 -26.03 -51.11 14.53
N TRP A 120 -26.52 -50.31 13.57
CA TRP A 120 -27.82 -50.55 12.95
C TRP A 120 -27.89 -51.85 12.14
N ALA A 121 -26.79 -52.29 11.54
CA ALA A 121 -26.71 -53.61 10.91
C ALA A 121 -26.88 -54.74 11.94
N LYS A 122 -26.22 -54.65 13.11
CA LYS A 122 -26.42 -55.61 14.21
C LYS A 122 -27.87 -55.61 14.71
N VAL A 123 -28.47 -54.43 14.91
CA VAL A 123 -29.88 -54.32 15.30
C VAL A 123 -30.80 -54.97 14.27
N LYS A 124 -30.50 -54.81 12.97
CA LYS A 124 -31.25 -55.46 11.90
C LYS A 124 -31.13 -56.99 11.98
N ASP A 125 -29.93 -57.52 12.17
CA ASP A 125 -29.70 -58.96 12.32
C ASP A 125 -30.43 -59.53 13.55
N PHE A 126 -30.40 -58.84 14.68
CA PHE A 126 -31.16 -59.24 15.88
C PHE A 126 -32.68 -59.17 15.65
N ARG A 127 -33.18 -58.16 14.94
CA ARG A 127 -34.60 -58.08 14.56
C ARG A 127 -34.99 -59.23 13.62
N GLU A 128 -34.17 -59.59 12.65
CA GLU A 128 -34.44 -60.74 11.78
C GLU A 128 -34.48 -62.05 12.57
N LYS A 129 -33.57 -62.25 13.53
CA LYS A 129 -33.63 -63.39 14.46
C LYS A 129 -34.91 -63.38 15.30
N TYR A 130 -35.31 -62.22 15.81
CA TYR A 130 -36.57 -62.06 16.55
C TYR A 130 -37.80 -62.46 15.73
N TYR A 131 -37.90 -61.98 14.49
CA TYR A 131 -39.03 -62.34 13.61
C TYR A 131 -39.04 -63.84 13.27
N LYS A 132 -37.88 -64.45 12.98
CA LYS A 132 -37.78 -65.90 12.78
C LYS A 132 -38.23 -66.69 14.01
N MET A 133 -37.80 -66.27 15.20
CA MET A 133 -38.24 -66.88 16.46
C MET A 133 -39.76 -66.74 16.64
N LYS A 134 -40.31 -65.55 16.39
CA LYS A 134 -41.74 -65.31 16.51
C LYS A 134 -42.56 -66.17 15.55
N ASP A 135 -42.10 -66.33 14.32
CA ASP A 135 -42.77 -67.15 13.29
C ASP A 135 -42.70 -68.65 13.61
N GLU A 136 -41.60 -69.14 14.19
CA GLU A 136 -41.42 -70.57 14.54
C GLU A 136 -42.09 -70.96 15.86
N VAL A 137 -42.01 -70.11 16.89
CA VAL A 137 -42.44 -70.43 18.27
C VAL A 137 -43.86 -69.91 18.57
N GLY A 138 -44.28 -68.83 17.91
CA GLY A 138 -45.62 -68.22 18.03
C GLY A 138 -45.90 -67.48 19.35
N VAL A 139 -45.06 -67.63 20.37
CA VAL A 139 -45.19 -67.04 21.72
C VAL A 139 -43.84 -66.45 22.15
N LEU A 140 -43.82 -65.35 22.92
CA LEU A 140 -42.57 -64.74 23.38
C LEU A 140 -41.86 -65.63 24.42
N PRO A 141 -40.51 -65.68 24.43
CA PRO A 141 -39.74 -66.47 25.40
C PRO A 141 -40.04 -66.12 26.86
N GLU A 142 -40.25 -64.84 27.15
CA GLU A 142 -40.61 -64.35 28.50
C GLU A 142 -41.98 -64.89 28.94
N GLU A 143 -42.96 -64.91 28.03
CA GLU A 143 -44.30 -65.45 28.28
C GLU A 143 -44.25 -66.96 28.51
N ILE A 144 -43.45 -67.70 27.73
CA ILE A 144 -43.24 -69.15 27.90
C ILE A 144 -42.66 -69.47 29.27
N THR A 145 -41.68 -68.68 29.73
CA THR A 145 -41.00 -68.92 31.02
C THR A 145 -41.94 -68.63 32.21
N GLU A 146 -42.72 -67.56 32.13
CA GLU A 146 -43.78 -67.23 33.11
C GLU A 146 -44.86 -68.32 33.16
N GLU A 147 -45.26 -68.85 32.00
CA GLU A 147 -46.31 -69.86 31.89
C GLU A 147 -45.84 -71.23 32.42
N ILE A 148 -44.60 -71.65 32.10
CA ILE A 148 -43.98 -72.84 32.72
C ILE A 148 -43.97 -72.70 34.24
N ARG A 149 -43.51 -71.56 34.77
CA ARG A 149 -43.39 -71.33 36.22
C ARG A 149 -44.75 -71.39 36.92
N LYS A 150 -45.81 -70.87 36.29
CA LYS A 150 -47.19 -70.94 36.81
C LYS A 150 -47.71 -72.37 36.82
N LEU A 151 -47.49 -73.13 35.75
CA LEU A 151 -47.93 -74.52 35.64
C LEU A 151 -47.16 -75.43 36.60
N GLU A 152 -45.85 -75.25 36.75
CA GLU A 152 -45.01 -75.97 37.73
C GLU A 152 -45.43 -75.66 39.17
N TRP A 153 -45.69 -74.38 39.48
CA TRP A 153 -46.21 -74.00 40.79
C TRP A 153 -47.54 -74.69 41.08
N LYS A 154 -48.45 -74.71 40.10
CA LYS A 154 -49.75 -75.40 40.20
C LYS A 154 -49.57 -76.90 40.42
N GLN A 155 -48.63 -77.53 39.71
CA GLN A 155 -48.30 -78.95 39.88
C GLN A 155 -47.77 -79.27 41.28
N GLN A 156 -46.99 -78.35 41.88
CA GLN A 156 -46.40 -78.54 43.20
C GLN A 156 -47.38 -78.27 44.37
N THR A 157 -48.35 -77.39 44.17
CA THR A 157 -49.22 -76.90 45.26
C THR A 157 -50.64 -77.47 45.24
N GLU A 158 -51.14 -77.96 44.11
CA GLU A 158 -52.48 -78.55 43.99
C GLU A 158 -52.41 -80.09 43.96
N SER A 159 -53.31 -80.75 44.69
CA SER A 159 -53.47 -82.21 44.62
C SER A 159 -54.42 -82.56 43.47
N LEU A 160 -53.86 -82.76 42.28
CA LEU A 160 -54.59 -83.01 41.03
C LEU A 160 -54.95 -84.50 40.87
N HIS A 161 -56.01 -84.78 40.10
CA HIS A 161 -56.33 -86.13 39.67
C HIS A 161 -55.26 -86.62 38.66
N PRO A 162 -54.92 -87.93 38.61
CA PRO A 162 -53.85 -88.43 37.73
C PRO A 162 -53.97 -88.02 36.25
N ASP A 163 -55.19 -87.92 35.73
CA ASP A 163 -55.44 -87.50 34.33
C ASP A 163 -55.16 -86.01 34.08
N ASP A 164 -55.47 -85.15 35.07
CA ASP A 164 -55.22 -83.70 34.99
C ASP A 164 -53.73 -83.40 35.16
N ASP A 165 -53.04 -84.15 36.02
CA ASP A 165 -51.57 -84.06 36.19
C ASP A 165 -50.84 -84.52 34.91
N ALA A 166 -51.35 -85.55 34.22
CA ALA A 166 -50.82 -85.99 32.93
C ALA A 166 -51.00 -84.93 31.83
N GLN A 167 -52.15 -84.24 31.79
CA GLN A 167 -52.37 -83.11 30.88
C GLN A 167 -51.47 -81.92 31.20
N LEU A 168 -51.33 -81.57 32.48
CA LEU A 168 -50.47 -80.48 32.93
C LEU A 168 -49.00 -80.75 32.58
N THR A 169 -48.53 -81.97 32.81
CA THR A 169 -47.18 -82.42 32.44
C THR A 169 -46.96 -82.31 30.93
N LYS A 170 -47.95 -82.69 30.12
CA LYS A 170 -47.87 -82.55 28.66
C LYS A 170 -47.76 -81.09 28.22
N GLN A 171 -48.54 -80.18 28.81
CA GLN A 171 -48.47 -78.74 28.54
C GLN A 171 -47.11 -78.16 28.92
N ILE A 172 -46.57 -78.57 30.07
CA ILE A 172 -45.23 -78.18 30.53
C ILE A 172 -44.17 -78.68 29.53
N CYS A 173 -44.24 -79.94 29.06
CA CYS A 173 -43.33 -80.47 28.04
C CYS A 173 -43.40 -79.69 26.71
N GLU A 174 -44.61 -79.37 26.23
CA GLU A 174 -44.79 -78.57 25.00
C GLU A 174 -44.20 -77.16 25.15
N LEU A 175 -44.34 -76.54 26.33
CA LEU A 175 -43.72 -75.25 26.63
C LEU A 175 -42.19 -75.35 26.75
N TYR A 176 -41.65 -76.44 27.31
CA TYR A 176 -40.21 -76.68 27.33
C TYR A 176 -39.62 -76.88 25.94
N GLU A 177 -40.33 -77.56 25.02
CA GLU A 177 -39.92 -77.67 23.61
C GLU A 177 -39.91 -76.30 22.90
N LYS A 178 -40.93 -75.47 23.17
CA LYS A 178 -40.99 -74.08 22.68
C LYS A 178 -39.88 -73.20 23.27
N ALA A 179 -39.55 -73.37 24.55
CA ALA A 179 -38.43 -72.68 25.20
C ALA A 179 -37.09 -73.13 24.61
N TYR A 180 -36.92 -74.44 24.35
CA TYR A 180 -35.70 -74.99 23.76
C TYR A 180 -35.50 -74.51 22.32
N THR A 181 -36.56 -74.47 21.51
CA THR A 181 -36.50 -73.92 20.14
C THR A 181 -36.17 -72.43 20.16
N ALA A 182 -36.79 -71.63 21.04
CA ALA A 182 -36.42 -70.23 21.23
C ALA A 182 -34.94 -70.06 21.66
N HIS A 183 -34.45 -70.91 22.56
CA HIS A 183 -33.05 -70.92 22.99
C HIS A 183 -32.09 -71.31 21.84
N MET A 184 -32.46 -72.29 21.01
CA MET A 184 -31.67 -72.70 19.83
C MET A 184 -31.57 -71.61 18.76
N ILE A 185 -32.57 -70.73 18.67
CA ILE A 185 -32.54 -69.56 17.77
C ILE A 185 -31.59 -68.47 18.31
N GLY A 186 -31.20 -68.55 19.59
CA GLY A 186 -30.19 -67.68 20.19
C GLY A 186 -30.63 -66.23 20.27
N PHE A 187 -31.93 -65.98 20.49
CA PHE A 187 -32.49 -64.65 20.65
C PHE A 187 -32.49 -64.23 22.13
N SER A 188 -32.00 -63.02 22.41
CA SER A 188 -32.12 -62.35 23.71
C SER A 188 -32.72 -60.96 23.52
N SER A 189 -33.83 -60.68 24.21
CA SER A 189 -34.48 -59.35 24.15
C SER A 189 -33.57 -58.27 24.73
N GLU A 190 -32.84 -58.60 25.81
CA GLU A 190 -31.92 -57.69 26.47
C GLU A 190 -30.74 -57.30 25.57
N GLU A 191 -30.23 -58.23 24.75
CA GLU A 191 -29.17 -57.94 23.77
C GLU A 191 -29.68 -57.06 22.62
N LEU A 192 -30.93 -57.24 22.19
CA LEU A 192 -31.56 -56.41 21.18
C LEU A 192 -31.75 -54.97 21.70
N ASP A 193 -32.30 -54.82 22.91
CA ASP A 193 -32.53 -53.51 23.51
C ASP A 193 -31.20 -52.78 23.76
N SER A 194 -30.20 -53.47 24.30
CA SER A 194 -28.84 -52.91 24.46
C SER A 194 -28.23 -52.48 23.12
N SER A 195 -28.39 -53.28 22.06
CA SER A 195 -27.90 -52.93 20.72
C SER A 195 -28.62 -51.71 20.12
N VAL A 196 -29.92 -51.56 20.40
CA VAL A 196 -30.71 -50.40 19.97
C VAL A 196 -30.30 -49.14 20.72
N GLU A 197 -30.07 -49.22 22.03
CA GLU A 197 -29.57 -48.09 22.82
C GLU A 197 -28.18 -47.64 22.35
N GLU A 198 -27.28 -48.59 22.10
CA GLU A 198 -25.94 -48.30 21.57
C GLU A 198 -26.02 -47.60 20.19
N ALA A 199 -26.86 -48.11 19.28
CA ALA A 199 -27.06 -47.51 17.97
C ALA A 199 -27.62 -46.08 18.08
N LYS A 200 -28.58 -45.84 18.97
CA LYS A 200 -29.13 -44.51 19.23
C LYS A 200 -28.09 -43.56 19.80
N ARG A 201 -27.25 -44.03 20.75
CA ARG A 201 -26.17 -43.22 21.33
C ARG A 201 -25.18 -42.79 20.26
N LEU A 202 -24.70 -43.73 19.45
CA LEU A 202 -23.77 -43.43 18.35
C LEU A 202 -24.39 -42.49 17.30
N SER A 203 -25.69 -42.62 17.02
CA SER A 203 -26.40 -41.69 16.14
C SER A 203 -26.44 -40.28 16.73
N ALA A 204 -26.71 -40.13 18.03
CA ALA A 204 -26.69 -38.82 18.69
C ALA A 204 -25.29 -38.19 18.66
N GLU A 205 -24.23 -38.96 18.92
CA GLU A 205 -22.85 -38.47 18.82
C GLU A 205 -22.46 -38.07 17.39
N HIS A 206 -22.97 -38.79 16.38
CA HIS A 206 -22.77 -38.44 14.97
C HIS A 206 -23.42 -37.10 14.63
N ASP A 207 -24.65 -36.89 15.09
CA ASP A 207 -25.41 -35.67 14.84
C ASP A 207 -24.77 -34.47 15.56
N GLU A 208 -24.29 -34.66 16.79
CA GLU A 208 -23.50 -33.65 17.50
C GLU A 208 -22.21 -33.29 16.74
N ALA A 209 -21.49 -34.28 16.19
CA ALA A 209 -20.31 -34.02 15.36
C ALA A 209 -20.68 -33.26 14.08
N HIS A 210 -21.86 -33.51 13.50
CA HIS A 210 -22.36 -32.77 12.35
C HIS A 210 -22.69 -31.30 12.70
N GLU A 211 -23.40 -31.06 13.81
CA GLU A 211 -23.71 -29.72 14.29
C GLU A 211 -22.44 -28.92 14.61
N ASN A 212 -21.44 -29.55 15.24
CA ASN A 212 -20.15 -28.92 15.50
C ASN A 212 -19.43 -28.50 14.20
N VAL A 213 -19.51 -29.29 13.13
CA VAL A 213 -18.96 -28.90 11.82
C VAL A 213 -19.65 -27.64 11.27
N LEU A 214 -20.98 -27.57 11.36
CA LEU A 214 -21.74 -26.40 10.91
C LEU A 214 -21.39 -25.17 11.74
N HIS A 215 -21.36 -25.32 13.06
CA HIS A 215 -21.00 -24.24 13.99
C HIS A 215 -19.62 -23.66 13.68
N TYR A 216 -18.59 -24.50 13.58
CA TYR A 216 -17.24 -24.01 13.27
C TYR A 216 -17.11 -23.47 11.84
N HIS A 217 -17.94 -23.93 10.90
CA HIS A 217 -17.99 -23.36 9.56
C HIS A 217 -18.55 -21.94 9.58
N GLU A 218 -19.64 -21.69 10.32
CA GLU A 218 -20.20 -20.36 10.51
C GLU A 218 -19.23 -19.43 11.25
N GLU A 219 -18.58 -19.91 12.32
CA GLU A 219 -17.56 -19.12 13.01
C GLU A 219 -16.36 -18.80 12.12
N GLY A 220 -15.85 -19.80 11.39
CA GLY A 220 -14.74 -19.61 10.44
C GLY A 220 -15.08 -18.60 9.35
N GLN A 221 -16.33 -18.61 8.87
CA GLN A 221 -16.82 -17.63 7.88
C GLN A 221 -16.88 -16.22 8.48
N LYS A 222 -17.36 -16.04 9.71
CA LYS A 222 -17.36 -14.74 10.40
C LYS A 222 -15.94 -14.18 10.57
N HIS A 223 -14.98 -15.01 10.96
CA HIS A 223 -13.58 -14.61 11.05
C HIS A 223 -12.99 -14.23 9.68
N HIS A 224 -13.39 -14.94 8.62
CA HIS A 224 -12.98 -14.60 7.26
C HIS A 224 -13.53 -13.25 6.81
N GLU A 225 -14.81 -12.96 7.06
CA GLU A 225 -15.46 -11.68 6.72
C GLU A 225 -14.82 -10.53 7.47
N ARG A 226 -14.63 -10.64 8.80
CA ARG A 226 -13.91 -9.62 9.59
C ARG A 226 -12.50 -9.36 9.06
N MET A 227 -11.78 -10.42 8.70
CA MET A 227 -10.45 -10.30 8.13
C MET A 227 -10.48 -9.54 6.79
N GLN A 228 -11.49 -9.75 5.94
CA GLN A 228 -11.65 -9.00 4.69
C GLN A 228 -11.91 -7.51 4.95
N GLU A 229 -12.81 -7.17 5.89
CA GLU A 229 -13.09 -5.79 6.27
C GLU A 229 -11.83 -5.06 6.75
N ILE A 230 -11.00 -5.73 7.57
CA ILE A 230 -9.72 -5.16 8.03
C ILE A 230 -8.77 -4.90 6.85
N TYR A 231 -8.69 -5.81 5.89
CA TYR A 231 -7.83 -5.60 4.71
C TYR A 231 -8.34 -4.46 3.82
N GLU A 232 -9.66 -4.29 3.71
CA GLU A 232 -10.27 -3.16 3.00
C GLU A 232 -9.90 -1.83 3.68
N GLN A 233 -10.02 -1.75 5.00
CA GLN A 233 -9.60 -0.58 5.79
C GLN A 233 -8.11 -0.26 5.60
N ILE A 234 -7.23 -1.27 5.61
CA ILE A 234 -5.80 -1.09 5.32
C ILE A 234 -5.60 -0.55 3.89
N GLY A 235 -6.39 -1.02 2.92
CA GLY A 235 -6.40 -0.55 1.55
C GLY A 235 -6.75 0.94 1.45
N GLU A 236 -7.84 1.36 2.09
CA GLU A 236 -8.29 2.76 2.12
C GLU A 236 -7.24 3.68 2.75
N LEU A 237 -6.64 3.25 3.86
CA LEU A 237 -5.59 4.02 4.54
C LEU A 237 -4.37 4.25 3.64
N ARG A 238 -3.99 3.23 2.86
CA ARG A 238 -2.91 3.30 1.85
C ARG A 238 -3.24 4.26 0.73
N VAL A 239 -4.42 4.16 0.13
CA VAL A 239 -4.85 5.07 -0.96
C VAL A 239 -4.79 6.53 -0.51
N GLY A 240 -5.25 6.82 0.71
CA GLY A 240 -5.14 8.18 1.27
C GLY A 240 -3.70 8.66 1.51
N GLY A 241 -2.77 7.73 1.79
CA GLY A 241 -1.34 8.03 1.91
C GLY A 241 -0.68 8.29 0.56
N ASP A 242 -1.02 7.47 -0.45
CA ASP A 242 -0.51 7.57 -1.80
C ASP A 242 -0.99 8.85 -2.50
N ASP A 243 -2.24 9.29 -2.30
CA ASP A 243 -2.74 10.59 -2.80
C ASP A 243 -1.92 11.76 -2.24
N LEU A 244 -1.64 11.77 -0.93
CA LEU A 244 -0.80 12.80 -0.31
C LEU A 244 0.64 12.76 -0.84
N HIS A 245 1.17 11.57 -1.12
CA HIS A 245 2.49 11.43 -1.69
C HIS A 245 2.54 11.94 -3.14
N GLN A 246 1.53 11.64 -3.94
CA GLN A 246 1.42 12.11 -5.32
C GLN A 246 1.34 13.64 -5.36
N ARG A 247 0.48 14.25 -4.54
CA ARG A 247 0.38 15.72 -4.43
C ARG A 247 1.70 16.37 -4.00
N PHE A 248 2.46 15.71 -3.11
CA PHE A 248 3.80 16.17 -2.74
C PHE A 248 4.75 16.15 -3.95
N LEU A 249 4.75 15.07 -4.73
CA LEU A 249 5.60 14.94 -5.92
C LEU A 249 5.23 15.99 -6.97
N ASP A 250 3.94 16.20 -7.22
CA ASP A 250 3.45 17.18 -8.18
C ASP A 250 3.84 18.61 -7.78
N ALA A 251 3.65 18.98 -6.50
CA ALA A 251 4.04 20.29 -5.97
C ALA A 251 5.56 20.51 -6.05
N ARG A 252 6.35 19.46 -5.76
CA ARG A 252 7.81 19.52 -5.88
C ARG A 252 8.25 19.69 -7.33
N HIS A 253 7.69 18.92 -8.24
CA HIS A 253 7.99 19.02 -9.67
C HIS A 253 7.62 20.42 -10.22
N ALA A 254 6.49 20.99 -9.80
CA ALA A 254 6.12 22.36 -10.16
C ALA A 254 7.11 23.41 -9.64
N ALA A 255 7.65 23.23 -8.42
CA ALA A 255 8.71 24.08 -7.88
C ALA A 255 10.03 23.94 -8.66
N ASP A 256 10.41 22.73 -9.03
CA ASP A 256 11.63 22.45 -9.81
C ASP A 256 11.54 23.07 -11.21
N LEU A 257 10.39 22.95 -11.89
CA LEU A 257 10.15 23.62 -13.18
C LEU A 257 10.22 25.14 -13.07
N ALA A 258 9.69 25.72 -11.99
CA ALA A 258 9.81 27.16 -11.74
C ALA A 258 11.28 27.56 -11.50
N HIS A 259 12.06 26.73 -10.82
CA HIS A 259 13.48 26.97 -10.59
C HIS A 259 14.31 26.93 -11.88
N GLN A 260 14.10 25.94 -12.74
CA GLN A 260 14.76 25.85 -14.05
C GLN A 260 14.51 27.10 -14.89
N LYS A 261 13.25 27.55 -14.96
CA LYS A 261 12.91 28.80 -15.67
C LYS A 261 13.58 30.03 -15.06
N ILE A 262 13.76 30.07 -13.74
CA ILE A 262 14.47 31.17 -13.08
C ILE A 262 15.95 31.17 -13.50
N GLU A 263 16.58 30.00 -13.59
CA GLU A 263 17.99 29.87 -14.01
C GLU A 263 18.19 30.33 -15.46
N GLU A 264 17.31 29.92 -16.38
CA GLU A 264 17.30 30.38 -17.78
C GLU A 264 17.20 31.91 -17.87
N LEU A 265 16.31 32.52 -17.08
CA LEU A 265 16.15 33.97 -17.05
C LEU A 265 17.37 34.68 -16.45
N TYR A 266 18.04 34.08 -15.46
CA TYR A 266 19.29 34.62 -14.90
C TYR A 266 20.41 34.59 -15.93
N GLN A 267 20.56 33.49 -16.69
CA GLN A 267 21.52 33.42 -17.79
C GLN A 267 21.24 34.49 -18.84
N ARG A 268 19.96 34.75 -19.16
CA ARG A 268 19.58 35.83 -20.08
C ARG A 268 19.93 37.22 -19.56
N ILE A 269 19.74 37.47 -18.26
CA ILE A 269 20.15 38.74 -17.64
C ILE A 269 21.66 38.91 -17.71
N LYS A 270 22.44 37.88 -17.36
CA LYS A 270 23.91 37.90 -17.44
C LYS A 270 24.39 38.21 -18.87
N LEU A 271 23.77 37.57 -19.88
CA LEU A 271 24.07 37.86 -21.28
C LEU A 271 23.75 39.33 -21.63
N ASN A 272 22.58 39.84 -21.26
CA ASN A 272 22.23 41.23 -21.54
C ASN A 272 23.18 42.23 -20.84
N GLN A 273 23.65 41.92 -19.62
CA GLN A 273 24.66 42.71 -18.92
C GLN A 273 25.99 42.72 -19.69
N TYR A 274 26.46 41.54 -20.12
CA TYR A 274 27.67 41.43 -20.94
C TYR A 274 27.57 42.22 -22.26
N LEU A 275 26.40 42.21 -22.91
CA LEU A 275 26.18 43.01 -24.13
C LEU A 275 26.22 44.52 -23.84
N MET A 276 25.74 44.97 -22.68
CA MET A 276 25.86 46.36 -22.26
C MET A 276 27.31 46.76 -21.97
N ASP A 277 28.07 45.91 -21.26
CA ASP A 277 29.48 46.15 -20.96
C ASP A 277 30.29 46.28 -22.25
N LEU A 278 30.01 45.44 -23.26
CA LEU A 278 30.64 45.54 -24.58
C LEU A 278 30.34 46.87 -25.29
N ILE A 279 29.12 47.40 -25.16
CA ILE A 279 28.75 48.72 -25.71
C ILE A 279 29.52 49.83 -24.97
N ASP A 280 29.63 49.73 -23.64
CA ASP A 280 30.32 50.71 -22.82
C ASP A 280 31.85 50.69 -23.08
N ASP A 281 32.46 49.52 -23.28
CA ASP A 281 33.86 49.35 -23.68
C ASP A 281 34.15 50.01 -25.05
N GLU A 282 33.29 49.81 -26.04
CA GLU A 282 33.42 50.47 -27.34
C GLU A 282 33.27 51.99 -27.21
N GLN A 283 32.34 52.47 -26.37
CA GLN A 283 32.17 53.91 -26.14
C GLN A 283 33.37 54.53 -25.42
N THR A 284 33.97 53.85 -24.44
CA THR A 284 35.16 54.34 -23.73
C THR A 284 36.37 54.34 -24.65
N SER A 285 36.55 53.30 -25.48
CA SER A 285 37.58 53.25 -26.53
C SER A 285 37.46 54.43 -27.49
N ARG A 286 36.26 54.72 -28.01
CA ARG A 286 36.04 55.89 -28.88
C ARG A 286 36.29 57.22 -28.19
N ARG A 287 35.97 57.34 -26.90
CA ARG A 287 36.26 58.55 -26.11
C ARG A 287 37.76 58.74 -25.94
N ARG A 288 38.50 57.67 -25.67
CA ARG A 288 39.97 57.68 -25.60
C ARG A 288 40.57 58.05 -26.95
N GLU A 289 40.21 57.38 -28.04
CA GLU A 289 40.68 57.73 -29.39
C GLU A 289 40.36 59.18 -29.80
N ALA A 290 39.17 59.69 -29.44
CA ALA A 290 38.81 61.07 -29.71
C ALA A 290 39.58 62.06 -28.83
N ALA A 291 39.89 61.71 -27.58
CA ALA A 291 40.74 62.50 -26.70
C ALA A 291 42.18 62.52 -27.21
N ASP A 292 42.72 61.37 -27.62
CA ASP A 292 44.06 61.22 -28.18
C ASP A 292 44.21 62.00 -29.49
N LYS A 293 43.22 61.93 -30.40
CA LYS A 293 43.20 62.76 -31.61
C LYS A 293 43.18 64.25 -31.31
N LYS A 294 42.38 64.69 -30.33
CA LYS A 294 42.36 66.10 -29.89
C LYS A 294 43.69 66.52 -29.25
N LYS A 295 44.33 65.64 -28.47
CA LYS A 295 45.67 65.85 -27.92
C LYS A 295 46.69 65.98 -29.06
N GLU A 296 46.61 65.13 -30.08
CA GLU A 296 47.50 65.16 -31.25
C GLU A 296 47.28 66.40 -32.13
N GLU A 297 46.03 66.80 -32.41
CA GLU A 297 45.69 68.04 -33.11
C GLU A 297 46.23 69.27 -32.36
N ARG A 298 46.03 69.33 -31.03
CA ARG A 298 46.60 70.39 -30.19
C ARG A 298 48.12 70.38 -30.25
N LEU A 299 48.76 69.20 -30.23
CA LEU A 299 50.21 69.06 -30.37
C LEU A 299 50.73 69.52 -31.74
N GLN A 300 49.96 69.30 -32.82
CA GLN A 300 50.30 69.77 -34.16
C GLN A 300 50.16 71.29 -34.27
N GLU A 301 49.07 71.87 -33.74
CA GLU A 301 48.87 73.32 -33.69
C GLU A 301 49.98 74.02 -32.87
N THR A 302 50.40 73.45 -31.74
CA THR A 302 51.51 74.01 -30.95
C THR A 302 52.85 73.90 -31.68
N LYS A 303 53.12 72.78 -32.39
CA LYS A 303 54.30 72.63 -33.26
C LYS A 303 54.32 73.65 -34.40
N GLU A 304 53.17 73.97 -34.99
CA GLU A 304 53.05 74.99 -36.05
C GLU A 304 53.22 76.42 -35.51
N LYS A 305 52.69 76.72 -34.31
CA LYS A 305 52.91 77.99 -33.60
C LYS A 305 54.38 78.16 -33.20
N GLN A 306 55.06 77.09 -32.80
CA GLN A 306 56.51 77.06 -32.53
C GLN A 306 57.32 77.39 -33.81
N LYS A 307 56.99 76.75 -34.95
CA LYS A 307 57.65 77.00 -36.24
C LYS A 307 57.40 78.42 -36.78
N SER A 308 56.29 79.05 -36.42
CA SER A 308 55.95 80.43 -36.82
C SER A 308 56.38 81.51 -35.81
N SER A 309 57.19 81.16 -34.80
CA SER A 309 57.71 82.05 -33.74
C SER A 309 56.64 82.93 -33.06
N LYS A 310 55.42 82.42 -32.92
CA LYS A 310 54.36 83.07 -32.14
C LYS A 310 54.53 82.71 -30.65
N LYS A 311 54.05 83.59 -29.76
CA LYS A 311 54.10 83.35 -28.30
C LYS A 311 53.23 82.13 -27.96
N LEU A 312 53.82 81.12 -27.35
CA LEU A 312 53.16 79.92 -26.83
C LEU A 312 52.65 80.18 -25.40
N THR A 313 51.51 79.61 -25.02
CA THR A 313 51.03 79.60 -23.62
C THR A 313 51.69 78.49 -22.80
N LEU A 314 51.61 78.57 -21.47
CA LEU A 314 52.26 77.61 -20.55
C LEU A 314 51.78 76.17 -20.78
N ASP A 315 50.47 76.00 -20.97
CA ASP A 315 49.85 74.69 -21.23
C ASP A 315 50.26 74.11 -22.59
N GLU A 316 50.44 74.97 -23.60
CA GLU A 316 50.92 74.57 -24.94
C GLU A 316 52.40 74.12 -24.92
N LEU A 317 53.18 74.65 -23.98
CA LEU A 317 54.60 74.35 -23.78
C LEU A 317 54.78 73.04 -22.98
N ARG A 318 53.90 72.77 -22.00
CA ARG A 318 53.82 71.49 -21.28
C ARG A 318 53.46 70.32 -22.20
N LEU A 319 52.46 70.51 -23.07
CA LEU A 319 52.09 69.54 -24.12
C LEU A 319 53.26 69.16 -25.05
N LEU A 320 54.15 70.11 -25.36
CA LEU A 320 55.29 69.91 -26.26
C LEU A 320 56.45 69.15 -25.58
N MET A 321 56.62 69.30 -24.27
CA MET A 321 57.68 68.64 -23.49
C MET A 321 57.28 67.24 -22.99
N GLY A 322 56.04 66.80 -23.25
CA GLY A 322 55.54 65.50 -22.81
C GLY A 322 55.32 65.41 -21.30
N THR A 323 55.11 66.54 -20.62
CA THR A 323 54.90 66.61 -19.16
C THR A 323 53.43 66.65 -18.77
N ASP A 324 52.54 66.05 -19.57
CA ASP A 324 51.08 66.05 -19.37
C ASP A 324 50.56 64.71 -18.79
N ASP A 325 51.43 63.79 -18.41
CA ASP A 325 51.04 62.43 -18.00
C ASP A 325 50.77 62.26 -16.48
N GLU A 326 50.77 63.31 -15.65
CA GLU A 326 50.70 63.14 -14.18
C GLU A 326 49.50 63.79 -13.44
N GLU A 327 48.52 64.43 -14.09
CA GLU A 327 47.46 65.14 -13.31
C GLU A 327 45.99 64.81 -13.65
N ASP A 328 45.67 63.81 -14.48
CA ASP A 328 44.27 63.48 -14.83
C ASP A 328 43.76 62.10 -14.30
N GLU A 329 44.44 61.46 -13.35
CA GLU A 329 43.99 60.18 -12.73
C GLU A 329 43.29 60.31 -11.37
N GLU A 330 42.97 61.51 -10.87
CA GLU A 330 42.17 61.67 -9.66
C GLU A 330 40.92 62.54 -9.90
N GLU A 331 39.80 61.88 -10.26
CA GLU A 331 38.47 62.06 -9.64
C GLU A 331 37.44 61.01 -10.11
#